data_AF-A0A6A3MGW5-F1
#
_entry.id   AF-A0A6A3MGW5-F1
#
_cell.length_a   1.000
_cell.length_b   1.000
_cell.length_c   1.000
_cell.angle_alpha   90.00
_cell.angle_beta   90.00
_cell.angle_gamma   90.00
#
_symmetry.space_group_name_H-M   'P 1'
#
loop_
_entity.id
_entity.type
_entity.pdbx_description
1 polymer ?
#
loop_
_entity_poly.entity_id
_entity_poly.type
_entity_poly.pdbx_seq_one_letter_code
_entity_poly.pdbx_strand_id
1 'polypeptide(L)'
;MLTLFADQTKFGPDPTYADLYDGSYGPTNSVLAVAEDPLALLFYFMPPKLWAQIAVESNTYHRQSIPQRARAIRAQQRKGGGEVEDLGDIRRRLDGVEDMDAYEVLRVMALLIARMLAPIRKGIAAHWSVAKVGAMPANRLGFFMGKNHFFHIMGYMHFSNNKSPKASTDRAWKIRPVVDVLQRTFARGYRVRPVISFDEATLPSRSRYNPTRQFNKDKPHKWGTKVFVGACAKTAYCMSTYLCNNAREGRDKTCFQIWHADSSSGNDIPRALLQEHKNRNRPPPSRPGKKRGRTAQEHHRSMGGDGDGAAASEVEAGESGDADSVAEADDES
;
A
#
# COMPACT_ATOMS: atom_id res chain seq x y z
N MET A 1 15.27 -5.11 -13.60
CA MET A 1 16.35 -6.10 -13.48
C MET A 1 17.13 -6.04 -14.77
N LEU A 2 18.30 -5.39 -14.76
CA LEU A 2 19.21 -5.35 -15.89
C LEU A 2 20.40 -6.22 -15.51
N THR A 3 20.42 -7.45 -16.00
CA THR A 3 21.62 -8.27 -16.03
C THR A 3 22.51 -7.66 -17.10
N LEU A 4 23.49 -6.86 -16.70
CA LEU A 4 24.53 -6.38 -17.60
C LEU A 4 25.60 -7.47 -17.66
N PHE A 5 25.72 -8.13 -18.81
CA PHE A 5 26.97 -8.78 -19.18
C PHE A 5 28.05 -7.69 -19.18
N ALA A 6 28.90 -7.69 -18.17
CA ALA A 6 29.96 -6.69 -18.02
C ALA A 6 31.12 -7.05 -18.96
N ASP A 7 31.36 -6.17 -19.93
CA ASP A 7 32.54 -6.18 -20.81
C ASP A 7 33.81 -5.91 -19.97
N GLN A 8 34.61 -6.95 -19.75
CA GLN A 8 35.82 -6.91 -18.90
C GLN A 8 36.89 -5.92 -19.39
N THR A 9 36.82 -5.45 -20.64
CA THR A 9 37.81 -4.50 -21.19
C THR A 9 37.57 -3.06 -20.75
N LYS A 10 36.40 -2.75 -20.16
CA LYS A 10 36.01 -1.40 -19.72
C LYS A 10 36.04 -1.17 -18.20
N PHE A 11 36.12 -2.23 -17.40
CA PHE A 11 35.86 -2.16 -15.95
C PHE A 11 37.01 -2.61 -15.05
N GLY A 12 38.25 -2.68 -15.56
CA GLY A 12 39.43 -3.06 -14.77
C GLY A 12 39.31 -4.46 -14.12
N PRO A 13 40.33 -4.94 -13.39
CA PRO A 13 40.13 -6.07 -12.49
C PRO A 13 39.12 -5.66 -11.42
N ASP A 14 38.13 -6.51 -11.18
CA ASP A 14 37.14 -6.41 -10.09
C ASP A 14 37.86 -5.88 -8.84
N PRO A 15 37.48 -4.71 -8.28
CA PRO A 15 38.10 -4.26 -7.06
C PRO A 15 37.74 -5.30 -6.01
N THR A 16 38.67 -6.23 -5.74
CA THR A 16 38.52 -7.23 -4.69
C THR A 16 38.28 -6.45 -3.41
N TYR A 17 37.01 -6.32 -3.03
CA TYR A 17 36.58 -5.60 -1.85
C TYR A 17 37.02 -6.43 -0.65
N ALA A 18 38.31 -6.33 -0.32
CA ALA A 18 39.01 -7.20 0.62
C ALA A 18 38.45 -7.11 2.05
N ASP A 19 37.72 -6.03 2.36
CA ASP A 19 37.12 -5.76 3.67
C ASP A 19 35.60 -6.02 3.72
N LEU A 20 35.03 -6.70 2.72
CA LEU A 20 33.62 -7.11 2.81
C LEU A 20 33.45 -8.18 3.87
N TYR A 21 32.40 -8.03 4.68
CA TYR A 21 31.96 -9.05 5.64
C TYR A 21 31.91 -10.43 4.98
N ASP A 22 32.79 -11.32 5.42
CA ASP A 22 32.97 -12.69 4.93
C ASP A 22 32.25 -13.74 5.81
N GLY A 23 31.62 -13.27 6.90
CA GLY A 23 30.93 -14.13 7.85
C GLY A 23 29.67 -14.79 7.28
N SER A 24 29.10 -15.70 8.08
CA SER A 24 27.90 -16.46 7.70
C SER A 24 26.73 -15.53 7.33
N TYR A 25 26.06 -15.86 6.22
CA TYR A 25 24.87 -15.18 5.72
C TYR A 25 23.77 -16.19 5.40
N GLY A 26 22.52 -15.73 5.31
CA GLY A 26 21.37 -16.57 5.01
C GLY A 26 20.27 -16.52 6.06
N PRO A 27 19.22 -17.35 5.92
CA PRO A 27 18.16 -17.45 6.91
C PRO A 27 18.72 -17.78 8.29
N THR A 28 18.17 -17.15 9.33
CA THR A 28 18.57 -17.46 10.71
C THR A 28 18.02 -18.81 11.15
N ASN A 29 18.65 -19.43 12.16
CA ASN A 29 18.18 -20.71 12.73
C ASN A 29 16.71 -20.63 13.18
N SER A 30 16.26 -19.47 13.65
CA SER A 30 14.86 -19.26 14.05
C SER A 30 13.87 -19.26 12.87
N VAL A 31 14.27 -18.85 11.68
CA VAL A 31 13.45 -18.99 10.45
C VAL A 31 13.53 -20.41 9.93
N LEU A 32 14.72 -21.01 9.90
CA LEU A 32 14.92 -22.37 9.42
C LEU A 32 14.09 -23.38 10.20
N ALA A 33 13.89 -23.17 11.51
CA ALA A 33 13.04 -24.00 12.36
C ALA A 33 11.56 -24.06 11.91
N VAL A 34 11.09 -23.09 11.11
CA VAL A 34 9.70 -23.00 10.64
C VAL A 34 9.60 -22.95 9.10
N ALA A 35 10.70 -23.17 8.39
CA ALA A 35 10.78 -22.91 6.94
C ALA A 35 9.89 -23.84 6.10
N GLU A 36 9.67 -25.08 6.56
CA GLU A 36 8.87 -26.09 5.86
C GLU A 36 7.36 -25.94 6.08
N ASP A 37 6.93 -25.06 6.99
CA ASP A 37 5.52 -24.75 7.23
C ASP A 37 5.22 -23.32 6.76
N PRO A 38 4.54 -23.14 5.60
CA PRO A 38 4.22 -21.82 5.07
C PRO A 38 3.39 -20.95 6.02
N LEU A 39 2.53 -21.55 6.85
CA LEU A 39 1.71 -20.82 7.81
C LEU A 39 2.55 -20.40 9.02
N ALA A 40 3.41 -21.28 9.53
CA ALA A 40 4.37 -20.91 10.57
C ALA A 40 5.34 -19.82 10.08
N LEU A 41 5.78 -19.88 8.82
CA LEU A 41 6.62 -18.86 8.20
C LEU A 41 5.87 -17.52 8.08
N LEU A 42 4.59 -17.53 7.71
CA LEU A 42 3.73 -16.34 7.73
C LEU A 42 3.68 -15.73 9.14
N PHE A 43 3.44 -16.55 10.16
CA PHE A 43 3.37 -16.09 11.55
C PHE A 43 4.72 -15.70 12.14
N TYR A 44 5.83 -16.20 11.61
CA TYR A 44 7.15 -15.71 11.96
C TYR A 44 7.32 -14.23 11.58
N PHE A 45 6.90 -13.86 10.36
CA PHE A 45 7.03 -12.50 9.84
C PHE A 45 5.89 -11.58 10.28
N MET A 46 4.69 -12.11 10.45
CA MET A 46 3.49 -11.40 10.89
C MET A 46 2.85 -12.15 12.07
N PRO A 47 3.33 -11.93 13.31
CA PRO A 47 2.92 -12.71 14.47
C PRO A 47 1.41 -12.64 14.76
N PRO A 48 0.82 -13.66 15.42
CA PRO A 48 -0.59 -13.67 15.82
C PRO A 48 -1.04 -12.40 16.55
N LYS A 49 -0.14 -11.83 17.38
CA LYS A 49 -0.39 -10.56 18.09
C LYS A 49 -0.66 -9.39 17.15
N LEU A 50 -0.02 -9.34 15.98
CA LEU A 50 -0.30 -8.32 14.97
C LEU A 50 -1.75 -8.46 14.49
N TRP A 51 -2.18 -9.67 14.11
CA TRP A 51 -3.53 -9.91 13.62
C TRP A 51 -4.61 -9.60 14.67
N ALA A 52 -4.37 -9.96 15.93
CA ALA A 52 -5.24 -9.58 17.04
C ALA A 52 -5.34 -8.04 17.20
N GLN A 53 -4.22 -7.33 17.09
CA GLN A 53 -4.22 -5.87 17.13
C GLN A 53 -4.99 -5.27 15.95
N ILE A 54 -4.87 -5.83 14.74
CA ILE A 54 -5.61 -5.36 13.56
C ILE A 54 -7.11 -5.53 13.77
N ALA A 55 -7.56 -6.65 14.32
CA ALA A 55 -8.97 -6.87 14.65
C ALA A 55 -9.48 -5.80 15.64
N VAL A 56 -8.75 -5.59 16.74
CA VAL A 56 -9.09 -4.57 17.75
C VAL A 56 -9.18 -3.16 17.13
N GLU A 57 -8.22 -2.77 16.31
CA GLU A 57 -8.20 -1.45 15.67
C GLU A 57 -9.29 -1.31 14.60
N SER A 58 -9.64 -2.40 13.92
CA SER A 58 -10.75 -2.44 12.95
C SER A 58 -12.11 -2.27 13.65
N ASN A 59 -12.34 -2.98 14.76
CA ASN A 59 -13.56 -2.82 15.58
C ASN A 59 -13.64 -1.44 16.22
N THR A 60 -12.49 -0.92 16.67
CA THR A 60 -12.38 0.46 17.17
C THR A 60 -12.77 1.47 16.09
N TYR A 61 -12.28 1.30 14.87
CA TYR A 61 -12.65 2.16 13.74
C TYR A 61 -14.13 2.02 13.37
N HIS A 62 -14.69 0.80 13.38
CA HIS A 62 -16.11 0.54 13.15
C HIS A 62 -16.97 1.43 14.04
N ARG A 63 -16.79 1.31 15.36
CA ARG A 63 -17.51 2.12 16.36
C ARG A 63 -17.31 3.62 16.17
N GLN A 64 -16.07 4.06 15.90
CA GLN A 64 -15.76 5.47 15.66
C GLN A 64 -16.46 6.03 14.41
N SER A 65 -16.73 5.19 13.41
CA SER A 65 -17.34 5.60 12.14
C SER A 65 -18.87 5.62 12.17
N ILE A 66 -19.51 4.98 13.15
CA ILE A 66 -20.97 4.87 13.27
C ILE A 66 -21.70 6.21 13.10
N PRO A 67 -21.33 7.31 13.78
CA PRO A 67 -22.07 8.57 13.65
C PRO A 67 -22.02 9.16 12.24
N GLN A 68 -20.90 8.98 11.54
CA GLN A 68 -20.72 9.46 10.17
C GLN A 68 -21.48 8.58 9.18
N ARG A 69 -21.38 7.25 9.33
CA ARG A 69 -22.11 6.29 8.48
C ARG A 69 -23.62 6.40 8.64
N ALA A 70 -24.12 6.56 9.86
CA ALA A 70 -25.56 6.73 10.11
C ALA A 70 -26.13 7.95 9.37
N ARG A 71 -25.38 9.06 9.34
CA ARG A 71 -25.75 10.25 8.55
C ARG A 71 -25.73 9.99 7.04
N ALA A 72 -24.73 9.26 6.55
CA ALA A 72 -24.62 8.91 5.14
C ALA A 72 -25.76 8.00 4.67
N ILE A 73 -26.08 6.96 5.44
CA ILE A 73 -27.19 6.03 5.17
C ILE A 73 -28.51 6.79 5.12
N ARG A 74 -28.79 7.62 6.14
CA ARG A 74 -30.02 8.42 6.17
C ARG A 74 -30.12 9.40 5.00
N ALA A 75 -29.00 10.00 4.61
CA ALA A 75 -28.96 10.89 3.44
C ALA A 75 -29.24 10.13 2.13
N GLN A 76 -28.83 8.87 2.02
CA GLN A 76 -29.14 8.00 0.89
C GLN A 76 -30.62 7.60 0.88
N GLN A 77 -31.19 7.21 2.03
CA GLN A 77 -32.63 6.90 2.16
C GLN A 77 -33.52 8.05 1.73
N ARG A 78 -33.18 9.29 2.13
CA ARG A 78 -33.88 10.51 1.71
C ARG A 78 -33.88 10.73 0.19
N LYS A 79 -32.85 10.28 -0.51
CA LYS A 79 -32.76 10.37 -1.97
C LYS A 79 -33.52 9.24 -2.67
N GLY A 80 -33.62 8.06 -2.03
CA GLY A 80 -34.28 6.88 -2.58
C GLY A 80 -35.81 6.89 -2.51
N GLY A 81 -36.42 7.90 -1.87
CA GLY A 81 -37.88 8.07 -1.85
C GLY A 81 -38.65 7.08 -0.97
N GLY A 82 -37.95 6.19 -0.25
CA GLY A 82 -38.54 5.23 0.69
C GLY A 82 -38.66 5.76 2.12
N GLU A 83 -39.04 4.88 3.04
CA GLU A 83 -39.08 5.18 4.48
C GLU A 83 -37.69 5.58 4.97
N VAL A 84 -37.64 6.65 5.77
CA VAL A 84 -36.39 7.19 6.31
C VAL A 84 -36.28 6.83 7.78
N GLU A 85 -35.37 5.91 8.11
CA GLU A 85 -35.09 5.50 9.48
C GLU A 85 -34.62 6.71 10.34
N ASP A 86 -34.91 6.65 11.64
CA ASP A 86 -34.33 7.59 12.58
C ASP A 86 -32.81 7.36 12.72
N LEU A 87 -32.07 8.43 13.00
CA LEU A 87 -30.62 8.34 13.21
C LEU A 87 -30.27 7.43 14.40
N GLY A 88 -31.11 7.38 15.44
CA GLY A 88 -30.93 6.51 16.58
C GLY A 88 -31.04 5.02 16.21
N ASP A 89 -32.02 4.66 15.38
CA ASP A 89 -32.21 3.30 14.89
C ASP A 89 -31.03 2.83 14.04
N ILE A 90 -30.61 3.64 13.07
CA ILE A 90 -29.45 3.31 12.22
C ILE A 90 -28.20 3.13 13.09
N ARG A 91 -28.00 3.97 14.11
CA ARG A 91 -26.86 3.83 15.03
C ARG A 91 -26.93 2.53 15.83
N ARG A 92 -28.08 2.19 16.43
CA ARG A 92 -28.27 0.94 17.17
C ARG A 92 -28.00 -0.27 16.30
N ARG A 93 -28.51 -0.28 15.07
CA ARG A 93 -28.30 -1.35 14.10
C ARG A 93 -26.82 -1.51 13.71
N LEU A 94 -26.10 -0.40 13.51
CA LEU A 94 -24.65 -0.45 13.22
C LEU A 94 -23.81 -0.86 14.42
N ASP A 95 -24.22 -0.48 15.63
CA ASP A 95 -23.54 -0.82 16.89
C ASP A 95 -23.75 -2.28 17.28
N GLY A 96 -24.90 -2.86 16.91
CA GLY A 96 -25.21 -4.27 17.13
C GLY A 96 -24.52 -5.25 16.16
N VAL A 97 -23.67 -4.77 15.25
CA VAL A 97 -22.86 -5.64 14.40
C VAL A 97 -21.77 -6.29 15.24
N GLU A 98 -21.63 -7.60 15.14
CA GLU A 98 -20.62 -8.37 15.87
C GLU A 98 -19.20 -7.87 15.55
N ASP A 99 -18.34 -7.92 16.57
CA ASP A 99 -16.93 -7.57 16.47
C ASP A 99 -16.20 -8.57 15.57
N MET A 100 -15.29 -8.06 14.72
CA MET A 100 -14.43 -8.89 13.89
C MET A 100 -13.37 -9.60 14.73
N ASP A 101 -13.18 -10.89 14.47
CA ASP A 101 -12.12 -11.68 15.07
C ASP A 101 -10.82 -11.66 14.24
N ALA A 102 -9.70 -11.93 14.91
CA ALA A 102 -8.38 -11.99 14.26
C ALA A 102 -8.32 -13.03 13.12
N TYR A 103 -8.99 -14.17 13.27
CA TYR A 103 -9.01 -15.20 12.24
C TYR A 103 -9.81 -14.78 10.99
N GLU A 104 -10.78 -13.87 11.14
CA GLU A 104 -11.56 -13.36 10.00
C GLU A 104 -10.72 -12.38 9.18
N VAL A 105 -9.94 -11.52 9.84
CA VAL A 105 -8.92 -10.69 9.18
C VAL A 105 -7.92 -11.56 8.43
N LEU A 106 -7.45 -12.64 9.04
CA LEU A 106 -6.56 -13.62 8.40
C LEU A 106 -7.21 -14.30 7.19
N ARG A 107 -8.49 -14.69 7.29
CA ARG A 107 -9.24 -15.25 6.15
C ARG A 107 -9.33 -14.25 5.01
N VAL A 108 -9.65 -12.98 5.28
CA VAL A 108 -9.63 -11.93 4.24
C VAL A 108 -8.27 -11.85 3.56
N MET A 109 -7.16 -11.87 4.32
CA MET A 109 -5.82 -11.86 3.76
C MET A 109 -5.53 -13.10 2.91
N ALA A 110 -5.95 -14.28 3.35
CA ALA A 110 -5.82 -15.51 2.58
C ALA A 110 -6.59 -15.42 1.25
N LEU A 111 -7.79 -14.86 1.24
CA LEU A 111 -8.59 -14.64 0.04
C LEU A 111 -7.92 -13.62 -0.92
N LEU A 112 -7.28 -12.58 -0.39
CA LEU A 112 -6.50 -11.63 -1.19
C LEU A 112 -5.25 -12.27 -1.81
N ILE A 113 -4.57 -13.16 -1.09
CA ILE A 113 -3.45 -13.96 -1.62
C ILE A 113 -3.95 -14.93 -2.69
N ALA A 114 -5.05 -15.64 -2.44
CA ALA A 114 -5.66 -16.53 -3.43
C ALA A 114 -6.02 -15.79 -4.73
N ARG A 115 -6.58 -14.58 -4.61
CA ARG A 115 -6.84 -13.69 -5.76
C ARG A 115 -5.56 -13.30 -6.49
N MET A 116 -4.46 -13.04 -5.78
CA MET A 116 -3.18 -12.70 -6.39
C MET A 116 -2.66 -13.86 -7.26
N LEU A 117 -2.81 -15.09 -6.77
CA LEU A 117 -2.36 -16.31 -7.45
C LEU A 117 -3.28 -16.73 -8.60
N ALA A 118 -4.59 -16.49 -8.46
CA ALA A 118 -5.60 -16.83 -9.46
C ALA A 118 -6.46 -15.59 -9.84
N PRO A 119 -5.91 -14.63 -10.60
CA PRO A 119 -6.60 -13.36 -10.85
C PRO A 119 -7.77 -13.50 -11.83
N ILE A 120 -8.94 -12.94 -11.47
CA ILE A 120 -10.09 -12.77 -12.35
C ILE A 120 -10.18 -11.32 -12.86
N ARG A 121 -10.29 -11.15 -14.19
CA ARG A 121 -10.35 -9.83 -14.86
C ARG A 121 -11.58 -8.99 -14.47
N LYS A 122 -12.70 -9.64 -14.10
CA LYS A 122 -13.97 -9.00 -13.72
C LYS A 122 -13.98 -8.39 -12.30
N GLY A 123 -12.83 -8.35 -11.62
CA GLY A 123 -12.70 -7.77 -10.27
C GLY A 123 -12.84 -8.78 -9.14
N ILE A 124 -12.68 -8.32 -7.89
CA ILE A 124 -12.66 -9.20 -6.73
C ILE A 124 -14.03 -9.83 -6.43
N ALA A 125 -15.13 -9.10 -6.63
CA ALA A 125 -16.48 -9.60 -6.39
C ALA A 125 -16.84 -10.79 -7.30
N ALA A 126 -16.24 -10.86 -8.50
CA ALA A 126 -16.42 -11.99 -9.40
C ALA A 126 -15.97 -13.30 -8.75
N HIS A 127 -15.12 -13.23 -7.71
CA HIS A 127 -14.69 -14.38 -6.92
C HIS A 127 -15.80 -15.08 -6.11
N TRP A 128 -17.00 -14.52 -6.06
CA TRP A 128 -18.18 -15.12 -5.44
C TRP A 128 -19.24 -15.54 -6.46
N SER A 129 -18.97 -15.39 -7.76
CA SER A 129 -19.92 -15.81 -8.79
C SER A 129 -20.00 -17.33 -8.87
N VAL A 130 -21.22 -17.85 -8.89
CA VAL A 130 -21.55 -19.27 -9.11
C VAL A 130 -21.58 -19.65 -10.60
N ALA A 131 -21.45 -18.67 -11.50
CA ALA A 131 -21.44 -18.92 -12.94
C ALA A 131 -20.23 -19.78 -13.32
N LYS A 132 -20.42 -20.77 -14.20
CA LYS A 132 -19.31 -21.55 -14.75
C LYS A 132 -18.50 -20.68 -15.71
N VAL A 133 -17.17 -20.71 -15.61
CA VAL A 133 -16.27 -20.10 -16.59
C VAL A 133 -15.48 -21.23 -17.26
N GLY A 134 -15.98 -21.68 -18.42
CA GLY A 134 -15.46 -22.88 -19.09
C GLY A 134 -15.80 -24.17 -18.33
N ALA A 135 -14.85 -25.10 -18.29
CA ALA A 135 -15.03 -26.42 -17.65
C ALA A 135 -14.81 -26.42 -16.12
N MET A 136 -14.30 -25.33 -15.55
CA MET A 136 -14.02 -25.21 -14.11
C MET A 136 -15.09 -24.37 -13.42
N PRO A 137 -15.48 -24.70 -12.16
CA PRO A 137 -16.26 -23.76 -11.35
C PRO A 137 -15.46 -22.47 -11.21
N ALA A 138 -16.08 -21.33 -11.52
CA ALA A 138 -15.35 -20.07 -11.57
C ALA A 138 -14.74 -19.69 -10.22
N ASN A 139 -15.28 -20.19 -9.09
CA ASN A 139 -14.84 -19.79 -7.77
C ASN A 139 -15.09 -20.70 -6.59
N ARG A 140 -14.28 -20.49 -5.55
CA ARG A 140 -14.37 -21.16 -4.25
C ARG A 140 -14.36 -20.21 -3.04
N LEU A 141 -14.27 -18.89 -3.23
CA LEU A 141 -14.14 -17.98 -2.07
C LEU A 141 -15.38 -17.97 -1.16
N GLY A 142 -16.56 -18.22 -1.74
CA GLY A 142 -17.82 -18.36 -0.99
C GLY A 142 -17.82 -19.50 0.05
N PHE A 143 -16.99 -20.54 -0.13
CA PHE A 143 -16.86 -21.61 0.86
C PHE A 143 -16.12 -21.18 2.14
N PHE A 144 -15.34 -20.10 2.08
CA PHE A 144 -14.51 -19.65 3.20
C PHE A 144 -15.09 -18.41 3.89
N MET A 145 -15.76 -17.54 3.15
CA MET A 145 -16.34 -16.30 3.66
C MET A 145 -17.43 -15.79 2.71
N GLY A 146 -18.56 -15.33 3.24
CA GLY A 146 -19.61 -14.68 2.44
C GLY A 146 -19.15 -13.36 1.82
N LYS A 147 -19.66 -13.03 0.62
CA LYS A 147 -19.28 -11.82 -0.12
C LYS A 147 -19.47 -10.55 0.71
N ASN A 148 -20.65 -10.40 1.32
CA ASN A 148 -20.99 -9.20 2.10
C ASN A 148 -20.12 -9.08 3.34
N HIS A 149 -19.82 -10.21 4.00
CA HIS A 149 -18.92 -10.25 5.16
C HIS A 149 -17.48 -9.86 4.80
N PHE A 150 -16.99 -10.36 3.66
CA PHE A 150 -15.67 -9.97 3.13
C PHE A 150 -15.58 -8.45 2.90
N PHE A 151 -16.58 -7.86 2.23
CA PHE A 151 -16.59 -6.42 1.98
C PHE A 151 -16.84 -5.59 3.23
N HIS A 152 -17.58 -6.13 4.21
CA HIS A 152 -17.71 -5.53 5.53
C HIS A 152 -16.32 -5.41 6.18
N ILE A 153 -15.61 -6.53 6.39
CA ILE A 153 -14.27 -6.52 7.01
C ILE A 153 -13.31 -5.62 6.24
N MET A 154 -13.24 -5.75 4.90
CA MET A 154 -12.40 -4.89 4.06
C MET A 154 -12.72 -3.39 4.21
N GLY A 155 -13.99 -3.03 4.40
CA GLY A 155 -14.44 -1.65 4.57
C GLY A 155 -14.14 -1.04 5.94
N TYR A 156 -13.80 -1.86 6.93
CA TYR A 156 -13.46 -1.43 8.30
C TYR A 156 -12.01 -1.75 8.70
N MET A 157 -11.28 -2.53 7.90
CA MET A 157 -9.89 -2.92 8.18
C MET A 157 -9.01 -1.72 8.49
N HIS A 158 -8.56 -1.62 9.74
CA HIS A 158 -7.68 -0.57 10.25
C HIS A 158 -6.54 -1.18 11.03
N PHE A 159 -5.34 -0.60 10.88
CA PHE A 159 -4.14 -1.10 11.55
C PHE A 159 -3.73 -0.23 12.75
N SER A 160 -4.35 0.94 12.94
CA SER A 160 -3.98 1.92 13.97
C SER A 160 -5.17 2.79 14.38
N ASN A 161 -5.19 3.23 15.64
CA ASN A 161 -6.20 4.16 16.14
C ASN A 161 -6.06 5.56 15.52
N ASN A 162 -7.13 6.04 14.86
CA ASN A 162 -7.19 7.36 14.24
C ASN A 162 -7.19 8.52 15.26
N LYS A 163 -7.53 8.27 16.53
CA LYS A 163 -7.53 9.27 17.61
C LYS A 163 -6.17 9.42 18.31
N SER A 164 -5.17 8.63 17.93
CA SER A 164 -3.83 8.72 18.50
C SER A 164 -3.20 10.09 18.18
N PRO A 165 -2.49 10.74 19.13
CA PRO A 165 -1.71 11.95 18.83
C PRO A 165 -0.68 11.74 17.71
N LYS A 166 -0.21 10.50 17.50
CA LYS A 166 0.71 10.17 16.41
C LYS A 166 0.07 10.24 15.03
N ALA A 167 -1.26 10.21 14.94
CA ALA A 167 -1.98 10.33 13.67
C ALA A 167 -1.82 11.72 13.03
N SER A 168 -1.58 12.77 13.83
CA SER A 168 -1.33 14.12 13.32
C SER A 168 0.13 14.34 12.93
N THR A 169 1.06 13.60 13.54
CA THR A 169 2.51 13.79 13.32
C THR A 169 3.06 12.86 12.24
N ASP A 170 2.63 11.60 12.20
CA ASP A 170 3.10 10.60 11.25
C ASP A 170 2.11 10.39 10.09
N ARG A 171 2.50 10.77 8.88
CA ARG A 171 1.67 10.62 7.67
C ARG A 171 1.42 9.15 7.31
N ALA A 172 2.29 8.24 7.74
CA ALA A 172 2.11 6.81 7.52
C ALA A 172 1.56 6.09 8.76
N TRP A 173 1.03 6.82 9.75
CA TRP A 173 0.49 6.26 11.00
C TRP A 173 -0.46 5.08 10.75
N LYS A 174 -1.32 5.22 9.73
CA LYS A 174 -2.30 4.21 9.32
C LYS A 174 -1.73 2.82 9.03
N ILE A 175 -0.46 2.72 8.64
CA ILE A 175 0.21 1.43 8.33
C ILE A 175 1.42 1.17 9.23
N ARG A 176 1.73 2.11 10.13
CA ARG A 176 2.94 2.08 10.96
C ARG A 176 3.07 0.78 11.76
N PRO A 177 2.00 0.26 12.42
CA PRO A 177 2.12 -0.98 13.20
C PRO A 177 2.54 -2.19 12.37
N VAL A 178 2.06 -2.30 11.13
CA VAL A 178 2.45 -3.38 10.20
C VAL A 178 3.90 -3.21 9.76
N VAL A 179 4.30 -2.00 9.40
CA VAL A 179 5.66 -1.67 8.95
C VAL A 179 6.68 -1.97 10.05
N ASP A 180 6.41 -1.55 11.28
CA ASP A 180 7.33 -1.74 12.42
C ASP A 180 7.47 -3.23 12.80
N VAL A 181 6.42 -4.04 12.60
CA VAL A 181 6.53 -5.50 12.75
C VAL A 181 7.39 -6.09 11.65
N LEU A 182 7.12 -5.76 10.39
CA LEU A 182 7.87 -6.31 9.25
C LEU A 182 9.34 -5.91 9.28
N GLN A 183 9.67 -4.66 9.63
CA GLN A 183 11.06 -4.23 9.76
C GLN A 183 11.83 -5.06 10.80
N ARG A 184 11.21 -5.33 11.96
CA ARG A 184 11.82 -6.15 13.00
C ARG A 184 11.95 -7.62 12.60
N THR A 185 10.91 -8.19 12.00
CA THR A 185 10.90 -9.63 11.66
C THR A 185 11.76 -9.95 10.44
N PHE A 186 11.86 -9.04 9.47
CA PHE A 186 12.78 -9.18 8.33
C PHE A 186 14.24 -9.12 8.79
N ALA A 187 14.60 -8.13 9.61
CA ALA A 187 15.95 -8.04 10.17
C ALA A 187 16.32 -9.27 11.01
N ARG A 188 15.38 -9.81 11.79
CA ARG A 188 15.59 -11.03 12.59
C ARG A 188 15.68 -12.29 11.73
N GLY A 189 15.03 -12.31 10.57
CA GLY A 189 14.86 -13.50 9.75
C GLY A 189 16.06 -13.88 8.89
N TYR A 190 16.96 -12.94 8.64
CA TYR A 190 18.01 -13.12 7.65
C TYR A 190 19.30 -12.38 8.02
N ARG A 191 20.42 -13.10 8.01
CA ARG A 191 21.77 -12.52 8.12
C ARG A 191 22.21 -12.04 6.76
N VAL A 192 22.53 -10.76 6.69
CA VAL A 192 22.80 -10.06 5.44
C VAL A 192 24.18 -10.39 4.90
N ARG A 193 24.30 -10.43 3.57
CA ARG A 193 25.60 -10.41 2.88
C ARG A 193 26.18 -8.99 2.84
N PRO A 194 27.48 -8.84 2.59
CA PRO A 194 28.11 -7.53 2.43
C PRO A 194 27.52 -6.70 1.28
N VAL A 195 26.96 -7.37 0.25
CA VAL A 195 26.39 -6.69 -0.92
C VAL A 195 24.88 -6.52 -0.78
N ILE A 196 24.47 -5.27 -0.58
CA ILE A 196 23.08 -4.83 -0.45
C ILE A 196 22.68 -4.02 -1.68
N SER A 197 21.49 -4.29 -2.21
CA SER A 197 20.83 -3.44 -3.20
C SER A 197 19.86 -2.50 -2.49
N PHE A 198 19.96 -1.22 -2.80
CA PHE A 198 19.06 -0.19 -2.30
C PHE A 198 18.44 0.55 -3.47
N ASP A 199 17.11 0.48 -3.60
CA ASP A 199 16.40 1.12 -4.71
C ASP A 199 15.01 1.62 -4.29
N GLU A 200 14.47 2.53 -5.09
CA GLU A 200 13.13 3.06 -4.98
C GLU A 200 12.10 2.09 -5.58
N ALA A 201 11.02 1.83 -4.83
CA ALA A 201 9.80 1.22 -5.33
C ALA A 201 8.58 2.13 -5.08
N THR A 202 7.49 1.85 -5.78
CA THR A 202 6.23 2.60 -5.64
C THR A 202 5.11 1.62 -5.34
N LEU A 203 4.44 1.81 -4.19
CA LEU A 203 3.20 1.13 -3.88
C LEU A 203 2.06 1.86 -4.61
N PRO A 204 1.48 1.29 -5.68
CA PRO A 204 0.59 2.01 -6.57
C PRO A 204 -0.70 2.42 -5.85
N SER A 205 -1.03 3.71 -5.92
CA SER A 205 -2.27 4.24 -5.38
C SER A 205 -2.60 5.60 -6.01
N ARG A 206 -3.80 5.71 -6.58
CA ARG A 206 -4.32 6.98 -7.10
C ARG A 206 -5.17 7.73 -6.09
N SER A 207 -5.49 7.13 -4.93
CA SER A 207 -6.41 7.69 -3.95
C SER A 207 -5.92 9.05 -3.42
N ARG A 208 -6.82 10.05 -3.43
CA ARG A 208 -6.56 11.36 -2.82
C ARG A 208 -6.46 11.30 -1.29
N TYR A 209 -7.02 10.25 -0.68
CA TYR A 209 -6.97 10.02 0.75
C TYR A 209 -5.66 9.41 1.24
N ASN A 210 -4.74 9.07 0.31
CA ASN A 210 -3.40 8.62 0.67
C ASN A 210 -2.50 9.84 0.92
N PRO A 211 -2.15 10.14 2.19
CA PRO A 211 -1.32 11.29 2.49
C PRO A 211 0.10 11.11 1.96
N THR A 212 0.65 9.91 1.78
CA THR A 212 2.02 9.70 1.26
C THR A 212 2.09 9.56 -0.26
N ARG A 213 0.99 9.89 -0.97
CA ARG A 213 0.93 9.83 -2.43
C ARG A 213 1.92 10.82 -3.06
N GLN A 214 2.74 10.30 -3.96
CA GLN A 214 3.71 11.04 -4.76
C GLN A 214 3.56 10.67 -6.24
N PHE A 215 3.97 11.59 -7.11
CA PHE A 215 4.06 11.35 -8.55
C PHE A 215 5.50 11.00 -8.92
N ASN A 216 5.72 9.80 -9.46
CA ASN A 216 7.00 9.38 -10.04
C ASN A 216 6.85 9.19 -11.55
N LYS A 217 7.40 10.12 -12.32
CA LYS A 217 7.28 10.15 -13.80
C LYS A 217 7.84 8.89 -14.47
N ASP A 218 8.85 8.29 -13.86
CA ASP A 218 9.68 7.25 -14.48
C ASP A 218 9.24 5.83 -14.12
N LYS A 219 8.27 5.68 -13.21
CA LYS A 219 7.72 4.37 -12.83
C LYS A 219 6.48 4.03 -13.69
N PRO A 220 6.24 2.74 -14.00
CA PRO A 220 5.05 2.30 -14.75
C PRO A 220 3.74 2.77 -14.10
N HIS A 221 3.67 2.66 -12.76
CA HIS A 221 2.62 3.25 -11.96
C HIS A 221 3.10 4.58 -11.39
N LYS A 222 2.71 5.67 -12.04
CA LYS A 222 3.20 7.01 -11.72
C LYS A 222 2.69 7.59 -10.41
N TRP A 223 1.58 7.09 -9.88
CA TRP A 223 0.97 7.59 -8.64
C TRP A 223 1.00 6.52 -7.58
N GLY A 224 1.51 6.85 -6.39
CA GLY A 224 1.55 5.92 -5.28
C GLY A 224 2.41 6.40 -4.13
N THR A 225 2.60 5.54 -3.14
CA THR A 225 3.52 5.80 -2.04
C THR A 225 4.91 5.35 -2.45
N LYS A 226 5.83 6.32 -2.51
CA LYS A 226 7.25 6.05 -2.74
C LYS A 226 7.84 5.38 -1.50
N VAL A 227 8.53 4.26 -1.71
CA VAL A 227 9.24 3.52 -0.68
C VAL A 227 10.67 3.25 -1.14
N PHE A 228 11.61 3.22 -0.21
CA PHE A 228 12.95 2.72 -0.46
C PHE A 228 13.07 1.33 0.15
N VAL A 229 13.62 0.40 -0.62
CA VAL A 229 13.77 -0.99 -0.21
C VAL A 229 15.24 -1.33 -0.18
N GLY A 230 15.70 -1.78 1.00
CA GLY A 230 16.99 -2.45 1.15
C GLY A 230 16.78 -3.96 0.99
N ALA A 231 17.39 -4.55 -0.03
CA ALA A 231 17.30 -5.98 -0.30
C ALA A 231 18.68 -6.62 -0.54
N CYS A 232 18.81 -7.92 -0.28
CA CYS A 232 20.02 -8.64 -0.63
C CYS A 232 20.17 -8.72 -2.16
N ALA A 233 21.31 -8.31 -2.70
CA ALA A 233 21.52 -8.21 -4.15
C ALA A 233 21.39 -9.55 -4.90
N LYS A 234 21.67 -10.69 -4.24
CA LYS A 234 21.65 -12.02 -4.87
C LYS A 234 20.41 -12.88 -4.54
N THR A 235 19.79 -12.73 -3.38
CA THR A 235 18.57 -13.49 -3.02
C THR A 235 17.28 -12.68 -3.18
N ALA A 236 17.39 -11.38 -3.47
CA ALA A 236 16.26 -10.45 -3.47
C ALA A 236 15.48 -10.39 -2.15
N TYR A 237 16.03 -10.91 -1.05
CA TYR A 237 15.40 -10.87 0.27
C TYR A 237 15.27 -9.42 0.75
N CYS A 238 14.06 -8.98 1.06
CA CYS A 238 13.78 -7.66 1.59
C CYS A 238 14.14 -7.60 3.08
N MET A 239 15.02 -6.67 3.45
CA MET A 239 15.52 -6.53 4.82
C MET A 239 14.87 -5.36 5.53
N SER A 240 14.66 -4.28 4.79
CA SER A 240 14.11 -3.04 5.32
C SER A 240 13.33 -2.31 4.25
N THR A 241 12.20 -1.72 4.63
CA THR A 241 11.42 -0.81 3.78
C THR A 241 11.23 0.51 4.50
N TYR A 242 11.57 1.60 3.83
CA TYR A 242 11.44 2.96 4.35
C TYR A 242 10.41 3.74 3.54
N LEU A 243 9.40 4.26 4.24
CA LEU A 243 8.33 5.06 3.63
C LEU A 243 8.76 6.50 3.45
N CYS A 244 8.68 7.00 2.22
CA CYS A 244 8.96 8.40 1.93
C CYS A 244 7.84 9.30 2.45
N ASN A 245 8.08 9.93 3.60
CA ASN A 245 7.28 11.05 4.06
C ASN A 245 7.72 12.30 3.28
N ASN A 246 6.82 12.98 2.55
CA ASN A 246 7.23 14.26 1.93
C ASN A 246 7.68 15.18 3.07
N ALA A 247 8.93 15.65 3.01
CA ALA A 247 9.46 16.64 3.93
C ALA A 247 8.59 17.91 3.86
N ARG A 248 8.28 18.50 5.02
CA ARG A 248 7.82 19.89 5.13
C ARG A 248 8.94 20.67 5.81
N GLU A 249 8.94 22.00 5.65
CA GLU A 249 9.71 22.89 6.53
C GLU A 249 9.54 22.47 7.99
N GLY A 250 10.66 22.26 8.68
CA GLY A 250 10.69 21.82 10.09
C GLY A 250 10.79 20.31 10.34
N ARG A 251 11.05 19.46 9.33
CA ARG A 251 11.59 18.10 9.55
C ARG A 251 12.94 17.95 8.84
N ASP A 252 13.97 17.66 9.62
CA ASP A 252 15.37 17.82 9.20
C ASP A 252 15.91 16.76 8.22
N LYS A 253 15.21 15.63 8.01
CA LYS A 253 15.74 14.53 7.16
C LYS A 253 14.70 13.93 6.22
N THR A 254 15.03 13.89 4.93
CA THR A 254 14.40 13.07 3.88
C THR A 254 14.73 11.58 4.08
N CYS A 255 13.99 10.65 3.48
CA CYS A 255 14.33 9.22 3.57
C CYS A 255 15.70 8.87 2.99
N PHE A 256 16.18 9.65 2.03
CA PHE A 256 17.55 9.60 1.57
C PHE A 256 18.53 9.96 2.71
N GLN A 257 18.29 11.07 3.40
CA GLN A 257 19.11 11.49 4.54
C GLN A 257 19.00 10.54 5.76
N ILE A 258 17.85 9.93 6.02
CA ILE A 258 17.69 8.91 7.08
C ILE A 258 18.58 7.69 6.78
N TRP A 259 18.59 7.20 5.54
CA TRP A 259 19.48 6.10 5.15
C TRP A 259 20.96 6.47 5.30
N HIS A 260 21.36 7.63 4.78
CA HIS A 260 22.76 8.05 4.82
C HIS A 260 23.24 8.45 6.23
N ALA A 261 22.38 9.05 7.07
CA ALA A 261 22.74 9.53 8.39
C ALA A 261 22.53 8.51 9.52
N ASP A 262 21.51 7.65 9.44
CA ASP A 262 21.14 6.76 10.55
C ASP A 262 21.67 5.33 10.34
N SER A 263 22.00 4.93 9.10
CA SER A 263 22.65 3.62 8.84
C SER A 263 24.17 3.71 8.72
N SER A 264 24.79 4.88 8.87
CA SER A 264 26.24 5.11 8.67
C SER A 264 26.81 4.54 7.36
N SER A 265 25.95 4.17 6.39
CA SER A 265 26.30 3.35 5.22
C SER A 265 26.57 4.20 3.98
N GLY A 266 26.72 5.52 4.17
CA GLY A 266 26.74 6.50 3.08
C GLY A 266 28.02 7.32 2.97
N ASN A 267 28.78 7.46 4.06
CA ASN A 267 29.95 8.32 4.10
C ASN A 267 31.25 7.57 3.81
N ASP A 268 31.25 6.24 3.98
CA ASP A 268 32.40 5.36 3.70
C ASP A 268 32.21 4.57 2.40
N ILE A 269 31.53 5.14 1.41
CA ILE A 269 31.53 4.59 0.04
C ILE A 269 32.86 5.03 -0.59
N PRO A 270 33.81 4.12 -0.89
CA PRO A 270 35.06 4.50 -1.54
C PRO A 270 34.77 5.34 -2.78
N ARG A 271 35.46 6.48 -2.95
CA ARG A 271 35.22 7.40 -4.10
C ARG A 271 35.27 6.70 -5.46
N ALA A 272 35.99 5.58 -5.56
CA ALA A 272 36.00 4.71 -6.74
C ALA A 272 34.59 4.22 -7.14
N LEU A 273 33.75 3.82 -6.19
CA LEU A 273 32.37 3.38 -6.44
C LEU A 273 31.43 4.51 -6.87
N LEU A 274 31.69 5.74 -6.40
CA LEU A 274 30.93 6.93 -6.80
C LEU A 274 31.32 7.41 -8.21
N GLN A 275 32.53 7.11 -8.67
CA GLN A 275 32.97 7.37 -10.05
C GLN A 275 32.38 6.35 -11.05
N GLU A 276 32.12 5.12 -10.60
CA GLU A 276 31.50 4.07 -11.43
C GLU A 276 29.97 4.18 -11.54
N HIS A 277 29.32 4.77 -10.53
CA HIS A 277 27.96 5.30 -10.67
C HIS A 277 27.99 6.60 -11.49
N LYS A 278 28.28 6.47 -12.79
CA LYS A 278 27.67 7.39 -13.76
C LYS A 278 26.17 7.28 -13.51
N ASN A 279 25.58 8.30 -12.89
CA ASN A 279 24.21 8.68 -13.19
C ASN A 279 24.09 8.51 -14.69
N ARG A 280 23.34 7.49 -15.16
CA ARG A 280 23.01 7.43 -16.58
C ARG A 280 22.33 8.76 -16.82
N ASN A 281 23.05 9.67 -17.46
CA ASN A 281 22.46 10.76 -18.18
C ASN A 281 21.55 10.04 -19.15
N ARG A 282 20.27 9.95 -18.78
CA ARG A 282 19.21 9.59 -19.69
C ARG A 282 19.43 10.51 -20.88
N PRO A 283 19.58 9.99 -22.11
CA PRO A 283 19.71 10.85 -23.26
C PRO A 283 18.56 11.87 -23.21
N PRO A 284 18.84 13.16 -23.47
CA PRO A 284 17.81 14.17 -23.44
C PRO A 284 16.64 13.70 -24.32
N PRO A 285 15.39 13.99 -23.92
CA PRO A 285 14.23 13.57 -24.68
C PRO A 285 14.41 13.99 -26.15
N SER A 286 14.15 13.05 -27.07
CA SER A 286 14.32 13.18 -28.52
C SER A 286 13.33 14.16 -29.19
N ARG A 287 12.92 15.20 -28.47
CA ARG A 287 12.08 16.31 -28.96
C ARG A 287 12.61 17.63 -28.42
N PRO A 288 13.49 18.34 -29.15
CA PRO A 288 13.91 19.68 -28.79
C PRO A 288 12.74 20.63 -29.07
N GLY A 289 12.22 21.28 -28.03
CA GLY A 289 11.21 22.33 -28.19
C GLY A 289 9.99 22.17 -27.30
N LYS A 290 10.15 22.43 -26.01
CA LYS A 290 9.12 23.11 -25.20
C LYS A 290 9.84 23.80 -24.04
N LYS A 291 10.02 25.13 -24.18
CA LYS A 291 10.72 25.99 -23.22
C LYS A 291 10.07 25.88 -21.84
N ARG A 292 10.92 25.78 -20.80
CA ARG A 292 10.53 25.91 -19.39
C ARG A 292 9.99 27.33 -19.17
N GLY A 293 8.70 27.47 -18.86
CA GLY A 293 8.19 28.68 -18.24
C GLY A 293 8.59 28.68 -16.76
N ARG A 294 9.55 29.53 -16.40
CA ARG A 294 9.73 29.96 -15.01
C ARG A 294 8.64 31.01 -14.74
N THR A 295 7.84 30.82 -13.70
CA THR A 295 7.05 31.92 -13.15
C THR A 295 7.46 32.07 -11.70
N ALA A 296 8.30 33.07 -11.44
CA ALA A 296 8.42 33.71 -10.15
C ALA A 296 7.12 34.48 -9.91
N GLN A 297 6.56 34.39 -8.70
CA GLN A 297 5.40 35.17 -8.30
C GLN A 297 5.82 36.02 -7.10
N GLU A 298 6.21 37.26 -7.39
CA GLU A 298 6.20 38.36 -6.41
C GLU A 298 4.88 39.12 -6.53
N HIS A 299 4.40 39.56 -5.37
CA HIS A 299 3.21 40.36 -5.14
C HIS A 299 3.24 41.72 -5.85
N HIS A 300 2.16 42.12 -6.54
CA HIS A 300 1.43 43.37 -6.24
C HIS A 300 0.09 43.53 -6.98
N ARG A 301 -0.76 44.39 -6.39
CA ARG A 301 -2.19 44.67 -6.60
C ARG A 301 -2.55 45.35 -7.94
N SER A 302 -3.79 45.10 -8.41
CA SER A 302 -4.85 46.09 -8.75
C SER A 302 -5.59 45.87 -10.08
N MET A 303 -6.93 45.81 -9.97
CA MET A 303 -8.03 46.22 -10.87
C MET A 303 -8.09 45.80 -12.36
N GLY A 304 -9.21 45.14 -12.69
CA GLY A 304 -10.16 45.63 -13.72
C GLY A 304 -10.25 44.83 -15.02
N GLY A 305 -11.48 44.42 -15.39
CA GLY A 305 -11.89 44.26 -16.79
C GLY A 305 -12.43 42.89 -17.19
N ASP A 306 -13.72 42.88 -17.53
CA ASP A 306 -14.58 41.80 -18.01
C ASP A 306 -14.10 41.07 -19.29
N GLY A 307 -14.62 39.85 -19.51
CA GLY A 307 -14.57 39.17 -20.80
C GLY A 307 -14.98 37.69 -20.75
N ASP A 308 -16.23 37.42 -21.10
CA ASP A 308 -16.90 36.12 -21.26
C ASP A 308 -16.17 35.10 -22.15
N GLY A 309 -16.44 33.80 -21.91
CA GLY A 309 -16.07 32.74 -22.87
C GLY A 309 -16.14 31.28 -22.39
N ALA A 310 -17.36 30.79 -22.15
CA ALA A 310 -17.88 29.43 -22.39
C ALA A 310 -17.01 28.15 -22.17
N ALA A 311 -17.48 27.34 -21.20
CA ALA A 311 -17.87 25.92 -21.29
C ALA A 311 -16.92 24.86 -21.91
N ALA A 312 -16.56 23.87 -21.07
CA ALA A 312 -16.84 22.45 -21.32
C ALA A 312 -16.68 21.64 -20.02
N SER A 313 -17.81 21.31 -19.41
CA SER A 313 -17.99 20.34 -18.33
C SER A 313 -18.07 18.93 -18.91
N GLU A 314 -17.26 17.99 -18.42
CA GLU A 314 -17.60 16.57 -18.47
C GLU A 314 -17.61 15.99 -17.06
N VAL A 315 -18.78 15.45 -16.74
CA VAL A 315 -19.24 14.96 -15.43
C VAL A 315 -19.05 13.43 -15.39
N GLU A 316 -19.02 12.94 -14.16
CA GLU A 316 -18.60 11.62 -13.67
C GLU A 316 -19.23 10.36 -14.26
N ALA A 317 -18.59 9.22 -13.95
CA ALA A 317 -19.32 8.00 -13.59
C ALA A 317 -18.66 7.37 -12.35
N GLY A 318 -19.23 7.66 -11.17
CA GLY A 318 -19.02 6.93 -9.93
C GLY A 318 -20.06 5.81 -9.83
N GLU A 319 -19.60 4.57 -9.62
CA GLU A 319 -20.46 3.41 -9.45
C GLU A 319 -20.77 3.23 -7.95
N SER A 320 -21.99 3.61 -7.56
CA SER A 320 -22.63 3.25 -6.29
C SER A 320 -23.29 1.89 -6.43
N GLY A 321 -22.85 0.91 -5.63
CA GLY A 321 -23.49 -0.39 -5.55
C GLY A 321 -24.68 -0.36 -4.59
N ASP A 322 -25.89 -0.41 -5.15
CA ASP A 322 -27.10 -0.81 -4.45
C ASP A 322 -27.23 -2.34 -4.52
N ALA A 323 -27.55 -2.96 -3.39
CA ALA A 323 -28.00 -4.34 -3.33
C ALA A 323 -29.02 -4.44 -2.20
N ASP A 324 -30.30 -4.34 -2.55
CA ASP A 324 -31.37 -5.01 -1.82
C ASP A 324 -32.53 -5.26 -2.78
N SER A 325 -32.91 -6.53 -2.92
CA SER A 325 -34.26 -6.92 -3.33
C SER A 325 -34.50 -8.33 -2.81
N VAL A 326 -35.44 -8.37 -1.87
CA VAL A 326 -36.03 -9.51 -1.18
C VAL A 326 -36.81 -10.39 -2.17
N ALA A 327 -36.89 -11.68 -1.82
CA ALA A 327 -37.68 -12.70 -2.50
C ALA A 327 -39.18 -12.43 -2.41
N GLU A 328 -39.93 -12.76 -3.47
CA GLU A 328 -41.30 -13.25 -3.34
C GLU A 328 -41.46 -14.54 -4.15
N ALA A 329 -42.22 -15.45 -3.54
CA ALA A 329 -42.71 -16.70 -4.10
C ALA A 329 -44.09 -16.46 -4.78
N ASP A 330 -44.70 -17.58 -5.19
CA ASP A 330 -46.03 -17.76 -5.79
C ASP A 330 -46.01 -17.75 -7.34
N ASP A 331 -46.76 -18.57 -8.08
CA ASP A 331 -47.44 -19.87 -7.91
C ASP A 331 -47.90 -20.24 -9.35
N GLU A 332 -48.34 -21.49 -9.56
CA GLU A 332 -49.14 -21.99 -10.70
C GLU A 332 -48.50 -22.12 -12.09
N SER A 333 -48.04 -23.35 -12.39
CA SER A 333 -48.60 -24.28 -13.42
C SER A 333 -47.55 -25.26 -13.93
#